data_AF-A0A957ESQ5-F1
#
_entry.id   AF-A0A957ESQ5-F1
#
_cell.length_a   1.000
_cell.length_b   1.000
_cell.length_c   1.000
_cell.angle_alpha   90.00
_cell.angle_beta   90.00
_cell.angle_gamma   90.00
#
_symmetry.space_group_name_H-M   'P 1'
#
loop_
_entity.id
_entity.type
_entity.pdbx_description
1 polymer ?
#
loop_
_entity_poly.entity_id
_entity_poly.type
_entity_poly.pdbx_seq_one_letter_code
_entity_poly.pdbx_strand_id
1 'polypeptide(L)'
;PLIRRAVLVGAVFAFTVSMGEFGATLFIARPQTPTMPVAIFRFLSQPGALNYGQALAMSSLLMLVCAVGFVFIERFKVGDEGEF
;
A
#
# COMPACT_ATOMS: atom_id res chain seq x y z
N PRO A 1 -19.75 12.19 -15.89
CA PRO A 1 -18.76 12.23 -17.00
C PRO A 1 -17.61 13.22 -16.76
N LEU A 2 -17.86 14.52 -16.49
CA LEU A 2 -16.77 15.51 -16.32
C LEU A 2 -15.87 15.26 -15.10
N ILE A 3 -16.42 14.85 -13.96
CA ILE A 3 -15.63 14.70 -12.72
C ILE A 3 -14.83 13.40 -12.64
N ARG A 4 -15.06 12.44 -13.55
CA ARG A 4 -14.49 11.09 -13.46
C ARG A 4 -12.96 11.11 -13.47
N ARG A 5 -12.34 11.95 -14.32
CA ARG A 5 -10.88 12.13 -14.38
C ARG A 5 -10.33 12.72 -13.07
N ALA A 6 -10.98 13.74 -12.54
CA ALA A 6 -10.57 14.38 -11.28
C ALA A 6 -10.67 13.41 -10.09
N VAL A 7 -11.75 12.62 -10.01
CA VAL A 7 -11.92 11.60 -8.98
C VAL A 7 -10.85 10.52 -9.08
N LEU A 8 -10.50 10.09 -10.29
CA LEU A 8 -9.49 9.04 -10.51
C LEU A 8 -8.09 9.51 -10.09
N VAL A 9 -7.68 10.72 -10.49
CA VAL A 9 -6.41 11.32 -10.04
C VAL A 9 -6.39 11.51 -8.53
N GLY A 10 -7.50 12.00 -7.94
CA GLY A 10 -7.65 12.12 -6.49
C GLY A 10 -7.53 10.77 -5.77
N ALA A 11 -8.07 9.70 -6.34
CA ALA A 11 -7.98 8.34 -5.79
C ALA A 11 -6.53 7.80 -5.84
N VAL A 12 -5.78 8.00 -6.94
CA VAL A 12 -4.35 7.65 -7.00
C VAL A 12 -3.57 8.36 -5.90
N PHE A 13 -3.81 9.67 -5.77
CA PHE A 13 -3.06 10.50 -4.83
C PHE A 13 -3.38 10.13 -3.38
N ALA A 14 -4.66 9.98 -3.04
CA ALA A 14 -5.11 9.53 -1.71
C ALA A 14 -4.60 8.12 -1.37
N PHE A 15 -4.62 7.19 -2.32
CA PHE A 15 -4.08 5.84 -2.14
C PHE A 15 -2.57 5.87 -1.85
N THR A 16 -1.81 6.64 -2.63
CA THR A 16 -0.36 6.78 -2.46
C THR A 16 0.00 7.41 -1.12
N VAL A 17 -0.72 8.47 -0.73
CA VAL A 17 -0.52 9.14 0.57
C VAL A 17 -0.85 8.19 1.72
N SER A 18 -1.96 7.45 1.65
CA SER A 18 -2.37 6.52 2.69
C SER A 18 -1.38 5.36 2.86
N MET A 19 -0.82 4.83 1.76
CA MET A 19 0.25 3.83 1.83
C MET A 19 1.52 4.35 2.52
N GLY A 20 1.79 5.66 2.45
CA GLY A 20 2.92 6.32 3.10
C GLY A 20 2.74 6.61 4.60
N GLU A 21 1.53 6.52 5.14
CA GLU A 21 1.23 6.81 6.56
C GLU A 21 1.66 5.71 7.56
N PHE A 22 2.65 4.91 7.19
CA PHE A 22 3.27 3.92 8.05
C PHE A 22 3.68 4.50 9.42
N GLY A 23 4.17 5.74 9.45
CA GLY A 23 4.59 6.43 10.67
C GLY A 23 3.45 6.68 11.68
N ALA A 24 2.27 7.09 11.21
CA ALA A 24 1.10 7.30 12.09
C ALA A 24 0.63 5.97 12.70
N THR A 25 0.67 4.91 11.89
CA THR A 25 0.30 3.57 12.34
C THR A 25 1.25 3.04 13.41
N LEU A 26 2.57 3.26 13.29
CA LEU A 26 3.52 2.89 14.34
C LEU A 26 3.28 3.63 15.66
N PHE A 27 2.84 4.89 15.60
CA PHE A 27 2.62 5.71 16.79
C PHE A 27 1.35 5.31 17.57
N ILE A 28 0.31 4.85 16.87
CA ILE A 28 -1.00 4.49 17.44
C ILE A 28 -1.21 2.99 17.62
N ALA A 29 -0.49 2.13 16.89
CA ALA A 29 -0.69 0.69 16.91
C ALA A 29 -0.45 0.10 18.31
N ARG A 30 -1.49 -0.53 18.85
CA ARG A 30 -1.40 -1.28 20.11
C ARG A 30 -0.79 -2.67 19.85
N PRO A 31 0.07 -3.19 20.74
CA PRO A 31 0.78 -4.45 20.54
C PRO A 31 -0.13 -5.68 20.35
N GLN A 32 -1.40 -5.60 20.74
CA GLN A 32 -2.39 -6.67 20.57
C GLN A 32 -2.98 -6.76 19.15
N THR A 33 -2.86 -5.73 18.31
CA THR A 33 -3.38 -5.74 16.92
C THR A 33 -2.36 -5.13 15.95
N PRO A 34 -1.22 -5.81 15.72
CA PRO A 34 -0.21 -5.31 14.80
C PRO A 34 -0.76 -5.30 13.37
N THR A 35 -0.70 -4.14 12.71
CA THR A 35 -0.96 -4.05 11.28
C THR A 35 0.19 -4.69 10.50
N MET A 36 -0.06 -5.10 9.24
CA MET A 36 0.96 -5.73 8.38
C MET A 36 2.30 -4.98 8.36
N PRO A 37 2.33 -3.64 8.18
CA PRO A 37 3.57 -2.88 8.19
C PRO A 37 4.31 -2.93 9.53
N VAL A 38 3.56 -2.86 10.65
CA VAL A 38 4.12 -2.93 12.00
C VAL A 38 4.71 -4.33 12.27
N ALA A 39 4.05 -5.38 11.77
CA ALA A 39 4.57 -6.74 11.86
C ALA A 39 5.89 -6.91 11.09
N ILE A 40 5.98 -6.39 9.87
CA ILE A 40 7.22 -6.39 9.06
C ILE A 40 8.36 -5.71 9.85
N PHE A 41 8.11 -4.52 10.39
CA PHE A 41 9.11 -3.78 11.17
C PHE A 41 9.57 -4.54 12.43
N ARG A 42 8.63 -5.17 13.14
CA ARG A 42 8.94 -5.98 14.33
C ARG A 42 9.78 -7.21 14.01
N PHE A 43 9.51 -7.90 12.90
CA PHE A 43 10.30 -9.07 12.51
C PHE A 43 11.69 -8.69 11.98
N LEU A 44 11.82 -7.57 11.28
CA LEU A 44 13.13 -7.02 10.88
C LEU A 44 13.97 -6.61 12.10
N SER A 45 13.32 -6.12 13.16
CA SER A 45 14.00 -5.69 14.40
C SER A 45 14.40 -6.85 15.31
N GLN A 46 13.93 -8.07 15.05
CA GLN A 46 14.25 -9.25 15.86
C GLN A 46 15.39 -10.07 15.21
N PRO A 47 16.48 -10.36 15.93
CA PRO A 47 17.56 -11.17 15.38
C PRO A 47 17.08 -12.59 15.04
N GLY A 48 17.38 -13.07 13.85
CA GLY A 48 17.08 -14.42 13.39
C GLY A 48 16.74 -14.49 11.89
N ALA A 49 17.37 -15.43 11.17
CA ALA A 49 17.17 -15.61 9.72
C ALA A 49 15.72 -15.95 9.37
N LEU A 50 15.01 -16.68 10.25
CA LEU A 50 13.60 -17.02 10.05
C LEU A 50 12.69 -15.79 10.10
N ASN A 51 12.90 -14.91 11.09
CA ASN A 51 12.15 -13.66 11.23
C ASN A 51 12.41 -12.72 10.04
N TYR A 52 13.66 -12.65 9.58
CA TYR A 52 14.03 -11.88 8.40
C TYR A 52 13.34 -12.39 7.13
N GLY A 53 13.32 -13.70 6.92
CA GLY A 53 12.59 -14.32 5.80
C GLY A 53 11.08 -14.06 5.86
N GLN A 54 10.47 -14.14 7.04
CA GLN A 54 9.05 -13.83 7.23
C GLN A 54 8.74 -12.35 6.97
N ALA A 55 9.62 -11.44 7.40
CA ALA A 55 9.48 -10.01 7.12
C ALA A 55 9.55 -9.72 5.62
N LEU A 56 10.48 -10.34 4.90
CA LEU A 56 10.62 -10.19 3.45
C LEU A 56 9.41 -10.76 2.71
N ALA A 57 8.90 -11.93 3.13
CA ALA A 57 7.70 -12.52 2.54
C ALA A 57 6.49 -11.58 2.68
N MET A 58 6.24 -11.05 3.87
CA MET A 58 5.16 -10.07 4.07
C MET A 58 5.40 -8.76 3.31
N SER A 59 6.65 -8.29 3.21
CA SER A 59 6.99 -7.10 2.43
C SER A 59 6.67 -7.29 0.95
N SER A 60 7.01 -8.45 0.39
CA SER A 60 6.71 -8.78 -1.01
C SER A 60 5.20 -8.84 -1.27
N LEU A 61 4.43 -9.40 -0.32
CA LEU A 61 2.97 -9.45 -0.40
C LEU A 61 2.36 -8.05 -0.39
N LEU A 62 2.83 -7.20 0.54
CA LEU A 62 2.38 -5.82 0.63
C LEU A 62 2.73 -5.03 -0.65
N MET A 63 3.94 -5.21 -1.17
CA MET A 63 4.38 -4.59 -2.43
C MET A 63 3.51 -5.03 -3.60
N LEU A 64 3.15 -6.30 -3.68
CA LEU A 64 2.26 -6.84 -4.71
C LEU A 64 0.85 -6.24 -4.62
N VAL A 65 0.29 -6.12 -3.41
CA VAL A 65 -1.01 -5.48 -3.21
C VAL A 65 -0.99 -4.00 -3.64
N CYS A 66 0.08 -3.28 -3.32
CA CYS A 66 0.25 -1.89 -3.75
C CYS A 66 0.34 -1.78 -5.26
N ALA A 67 1.15 -2.63 -5.88
CA ALA A 67 1.34 -2.66 -7.33
C ALA A 67 0.03 -2.98 -8.06
N VAL A 68 -0.72 -3.99 -7.57
CA VAL A 68 -2.05 -4.34 -8.12
C VAL A 68 -3.01 -3.18 -7.97
N GLY A 69 -3.07 -2.52 -6.80
CA GLY A 69 -3.90 -1.34 -6.59
C GLY A 69 -3.57 -0.21 -7.56
N PHE A 70 -2.27 0.07 -7.75
CA PHE A 70 -1.82 1.10 -8.69
C PHE A 70 -2.16 0.75 -10.15
N VAL A 71 -1.89 -0.48 -10.58
CA VAL A 71 -2.22 -0.98 -11.92
C VAL A 71 -3.73 -0.94 -12.16
N PHE A 72 -4.53 -1.29 -11.15
CA PHE A 72 -5.99 -1.22 -11.25
C PHE A 72 -6.41 0.23 -11.53
N ILE A 73 -5.93 1.20 -10.74
CA ILE A 73 -6.28 2.62 -10.93
C ILE A 73 -5.79 3.13 -12.30
N GLU A 74 -4.58 2.78 -12.74
CA GLU A 74 -4.06 3.11 -14.08
C GLU A 74 -4.92 2.50 -15.21
N ARG A 75 -5.37 1.25 -15.06
CA ARG A 75 -6.24 0.61 -16.07
C ARG A 75 -7.58 1.34 -16.24
N PHE A 76 -8.15 1.91 -15.17
CA PHE A 76 -9.34 2.76 -15.28
C PHE A 76 -9.06 4.11 -15.96
N LYS A 77 -7.81 4.58 -15.96
CA LYS A 77 -7.38 5.82 -16.63
C LYS A 77 -7.27 5.63 -18.15
N VAL A 78 -6.75 4.48 -18.60
CA VAL A 78 -6.53 4.17 -20.04
C VAL A 78 -7.84 3.90 -20.80
N GLY A 79 -8.92 3.52 -20.11
CA GLY A 79 -10.24 3.32 -20.72
C GLY A 79 -11.01 4.60 -21.12
N ASP A 80 -10.37 5.78 -21.11
CA ASP A 80 -11.02 7.08 -21.38
C ASP A 80 -10.32 7.93 -22.46
N GLU A 81 -9.27 7.39 -23.12
CA GLU A 81 -8.54 8.07 -24.20
C GLU A 81 -9.14 7.83 -25.60
N GLY A 82 -10.34 7.25 -25.68
CA GLY A 82 -10.96 6.80 -26.94
C GLY A 82 -12.11 7.63 -27.49
N GLU A 83 -12.44 8.81 -26.95
CA GLU A 83 -13.55 9.62 -27.47
C GLU A 83 -13.12 11.09 -27.64
N PHE A 84 -12.59 11.37 -28.83
CA PHE A 84 -12.64 12.69 -29.47
C PHE A 84 -13.82 12.71 -30.44
#